data_AF-A0A484NK30-F1
#
_entry.id   AF-A0A484NK30-F1
#
_cell.length_a   1.000
_cell.length_b   1.000
_cell.length_c   1.000
_cell.angle_alpha   90.00
_cell.angle_beta   90.00
_cell.angle_gamma   90.00
#
_symmetry.space_group_name_H-M   'P 1'
#
loop_
_entity.id
_entity.type
_entity.pdbx_description
1 polymer ?
#
loop_
_entity_poly.entity_id
_entity_poly.type
_entity_poly.pdbx_seq_one_letter_code
_entity_poly.pdbx_strand_id
1 'polypeptide(L)'
;MAHNSWNLPKVVFGWVVCILSLSFISWCCGSIGTVHISGKTPVGVTDTDFVCATLDWWPPDKCDYGTCSWGHASLLYLNLSNTILLNAVKAFSPLKIRLGGTLQDKVIYQTEEEKEEGKSCIPFVKNMSALYGFNKGCLPLSKWDEMNDFFNKSGAVIIFGLNALQGRTFDSHGFANGAWNSTNAESLMRYTVNKGYTIHGWELGNELSGDGDGVRVGADQYVSDTIHLKKILGDVYKSVSYKPLAISPGGFFDAKWYKEFIEEAQESLDVVTHHIYSLGPGSLRFIFVI
;
A
#
# COMPACT_ATOMS: atom_id res chain seq x y z
N MET A 1 110.01 28.30 10.01
CA MET A 1 109.51 29.69 10.11
C MET A 1 108.36 29.85 9.14
N ALA A 2 107.23 30.36 9.65
CA ALA A 2 106.03 30.82 8.93
C ALA A 2 105.31 29.82 8.00
N HIS A 3 104.38 29.04 8.56
CA HIS A 3 103.23 28.55 7.81
C HIS A 3 102.13 29.63 7.84
N ASN A 4 101.82 30.21 6.70
CA ASN A 4 100.77 31.20 6.52
C ASN A 4 99.38 30.55 6.61
N SER A 5 98.62 30.96 7.61
CA SER A 5 97.20 30.65 7.79
C SER A 5 96.36 31.50 6.84
N TRP A 6 95.62 30.86 5.93
CA TRP A 6 94.54 31.49 5.17
C TRP A 6 93.20 31.11 5.80
N ASN A 7 92.48 32.13 6.28
CA ASN A 7 91.13 32.00 6.83
C ASN A 7 90.13 31.71 5.71
N LEU A 8 89.44 30.57 5.79
CA LEU A 8 88.23 30.27 5.02
C LEU A 8 86.99 30.59 5.88
N PRO A 9 85.95 31.20 5.31
CA PRO A 9 84.77 31.62 6.07
C PRO A 9 83.93 30.42 6.51
N LYS A 10 83.47 30.46 7.76
CA LYS A 10 82.52 29.48 8.31
C LYS A 10 81.15 29.68 7.65
N VAL A 11 80.77 28.75 6.77
CA VAL A 11 79.39 28.65 6.28
C VAL A 11 78.57 27.91 7.33
N VAL A 12 77.67 28.63 7.98
CA VAL A 12 76.70 28.04 8.93
C VAL A 12 75.58 27.41 8.10
N PHE A 13 75.56 26.08 8.03
CA PHE A 13 74.43 25.33 7.49
C PHE A 13 73.31 25.32 8.53
N GLY A 14 72.39 26.27 8.42
CA GLY A 14 71.14 26.25 9.18
C GLY A 14 70.17 25.25 8.56
N TRP A 15 69.98 24.11 9.21
CA TRP A 15 68.90 23.19 8.87
C TRP A 15 67.58 23.78 9.35
N VAL A 16 66.82 24.42 8.46
CA VAL A 16 65.42 24.76 8.72
C VAL A 16 64.60 23.49 8.53
N VAL A 17 64.32 22.79 9.63
CA VAL A 17 63.30 21.75 9.64
C VAL A 17 61.95 22.45 9.62
N CYS A 18 61.38 22.61 8.42
CA CYS A 18 59.96 22.95 8.26
C CYS A 18 59.13 21.76 8.76
N ILE A 19 58.74 21.80 10.03
CA ILE A 19 57.66 20.94 10.53
C ILE A 19 56.37 21.48 9.91
N LEU A 20 55.99 20.92 8.75
CA LEU A 20 54.65 21.07 8.21
C LEU A 20 53.70 20.35 9.17
N SER A 21 53.21 21.09 10.18
CA SER A 21 52.04 20.69 10.94
C SER A 21 50.86 20.70 9.98
N LEU A 22 50.60 19.54 9.35
CA LEU A 22 49.32 19.24 8.70
C LEU A 22 48.25 19.27 9.79
N SER A 23 47.77 20.47 10.06
CA SER A 23 46.55 20.68 10.81
C SER A 23 45.45 20.12 9.91
N PHE A 24 45.01 18.90 10.19
CA PHE A 24 43.72 18.43 9.69
C PHE A 24 42.67 19.36 10.30
N ILE A 25 42.39 20.47 9.61
CA ILE A 25 41.18 21.24 9.82
C ILE A 25 40.08 20.32 9.32
N SER A 26 39.62 19.43 10.20
CA SER A 26 38.30 18.84 10.06
C SER A 26 37.34 20.01 10.09
N TRP A 27 36.93 20.45 8.90
CA TRP A 27 35.83 21.37 8.75
C TRP A 27 34.58 20.56 9.09
N CYS A 28 34.36 20.30 10.37
CA CYS A 28 33.07 19.89 10.87
C CYS A 28 32.18 21.13 10.76
N CYS A 29 31.65 21.36 9.56
CA CYS A 29 30.62 22.34 9.34
C CYS A 29 29.32 21.73 9.87
N GLY A 30 29.18 21.72 11.21
CA GLY A 30 27.90 21.47 11.84
C GLY A 30 26.98 22.63 11.49
N SER A 31 25.95 22.37 10.71
CA SER A 31 24.87 23.33 10.51
C SER A 31 24.06 23.43 11.80
N ILE A 32 23.91 24.65 12.34
CA ILE A 32 23.07 24.90 13.50
C ILE A 32 21.62 25.02 13.00
N GLY A 33 20.81 23.99 13.27
CA GLY A 33 19.36 24.03 13.12
C GLY A 33 18.69 24.43 14.43
N THR A 34 17.63 25.25 14.38
CA THR A 34 16.79 25.56 15.54
C THR A 34 15.44 24.88 15.37
N VAL A 35 15.01 24.10 16.38
CA VAL A 35 13.70 23.44 16.41
C VAL A 35 12.87 24.09 17.52
N HIS A 36 11.65 24.53 17.19
CA HIS A 36 10.70 25.06 18.16
C HIS A 36 9.59 24.02 18.40
N ILE A 37 9.50 23.51 19.63
CA ILE A 37 8.46 22.53 20.00
C ILE A 37 7.36 23.26 20.77
N SER A 38 6.17 23.35 20.18
CA SER A 38 4.98 23.88 20.85
C SER A 38 4.19 22.74 21.50
N GLY A 39 4.53 22.39 22.74
CA GLY A 39 3.91 21.27 23.46
C GLY A 39 2.54 21.57 24.11
N LYS A 40 1.96 22.75 23.91
CA LYS A 40 0.72 23.16 24.60
C LYS A 40 -0.56 22.63 23.95
N THR A 41 -0.57 22.47 22.62
CA THR A 41 -1.76 22.07 21.86
C THR A 41 -1.35 21.17 20.69
N PRO A 42 -1.94 19.97 20.54
CA PRO A 42 -1.68 19.12 19.38
C PRO A 42 -2.30 19.74 18.11
N VAL A 43 -1.61 19.63 16.97
CA VAL A 43 -2.13 20.03 15.65
C VAL A 43 -3.03 18.96 15.01
N GLY A 44 -2.98 17.73 15.54
CA GLY A 44 -3.75 16.58 15.10
C GLY A 44 -3.47 15.38 16.01
N VAL A 45 -4.29 14.35 15.88
CA VAL A 45 -4.13 13.08 16.60
C VAL A 45 -4.04 11.98 15.55
N THR A 46 -2.96 11.20 15.61
CA THR A 46 -2.82 9.99 14.80
C THR A 46 -3.50 8.82 15.50
N ASP A 47 -4.00 7.86 14.73
CA ASP A 47 -4.50 6.62 15.31
C ASP A 47 -3.35 5.85 16.01
N THR A 48 -3.72 4.99 16.94
CA THR A 48 -2.82 4.19 17.78
C THR A 48 -1.98 3.18 16.99
N ASP A 49 -2.42 2.86 15.77
CA ASP A 49 -1.84 1.95 14.79
C ASP A 49 -1.46 2.70 13.49
N PHE A 50 -0.84 3.88 13.66
CA PHE A 50 -0.38 4.72 12.55
C PHE A 50 0.54 4.00 11.54
N VAL A 51 1.35 3.05 12.02
CA VAL A 51 2.16 2.20 11.14
C VAL A 51 1.28 1.08 10.61
N CYS A 52 1.04 1.11 9.30
CA CYS A 52 0.22 0.13 8.58
C CYS A 52 1.07 -0.64 7.55
N ALA A 53 0.54 -1.75 7.05
CA ALA A 53 1.10 -2.53 5.94
C ALA A 53 0.03 -2.82 4.87
N THR A 54 0.48 -3.20 3.68
CA THR A 54 -0.39 -3.68 2.60
C THR A 54 -0.01 -5.11 2.21
N LEU A 55 -0.99 -5.86 1.72
CA LEU A 55 -0.79 -7.18 1.13
C LEU A 55 -1.53 -7.25 -0.22
N ASP A 56 -0.77 -7.51 -1.28
CA ASP A 56 -1.25 -7.42 -2.66
C ASP A 56 -1.75 -8.78 -3.21
N TRP A 57 -2.36 -8.75 -4.39
CA TRP A 57 -2.97 -9.85 -5.12
C TRP A 57 -2.06 -10.48 -6.19
N TRP A 58 -0.95 -9.83 -6.56
CA TRP A 58 -0.10 -10.27 -7.67
C TRP A 58 0.37 -11.73 -7.56
N PRO A 59 0.17 -12.57 -8.59
CA PRO A 59 0.62 -13.96 -8.57
C PRO A 59 2.14 -14.09 -8.75
N PRO A 60 2.74 -15.26 -8.42
CA PRO A 60 4.18 -15.50 -8.51
C PRO A 60 4.77 -15.26 -9.91
N ASP A 61 3.95 -15.43 -10.95
CA ASP A 61 4.36 -15.22 -12.33
C ASP A 61 4.30 -13.75 -12.77
N LYS A 62 3.80 -12.81 -11.96
CA LYS A 62 3.93 -11.37 -12.25
C LYS A 62 5.41 -10.99 -12.26
N CYS A 63 5.90 -10.54 -13.41
CA CYS A 63 7.27 -10.11 -13.61
C CYS A 63 7.32 -8.69 -14.13
N ASP A 64 8.12 -7.85 -13.49
CA ASP A 64 8.38 -6.47 -13.87
C ASP A 64 9.86 -6.33 -14.21
N TYR A 65 10.14 -5.69 -15.36
CA TYR A 65 11.50 -5.44 -15.82
C TYR A 65 12.39 -6.71 -15.87
N GLY A 66 11.79 -7.87 -16.14
CA GLY A 66 12.47 -9.17 -16.20
C GLY A 66 12.63 -9.89 -14.86
N THR A 67 12.09 -9.36 -13.75
CA THR A 67 12.18 -9.98 -12.42
C THR A 67 10.78 -10.27 -11.86
N CYS A 68 10.57 -11.50 -11.39
CA CYS A 68 9.29 -11.94 -10.80
C CYS A 68 9.38 -11.89 -9.27
N SER A 69 9.34 -10.67 -8.72
CA SER A 69 9.67 -10.42 -7.31
C SER A 69 8.61 -10.88 -6.30
N TRP A 70 7.39 -11.17 -6.77
CA TRP A 70 6.27 -11.48 -5.87
C TRP A 70 6.40 -12.84 -5.17
N GLY A 71 6.96 -13.85 -5.85
CA GLY A 71 7.06 -15.20 -5.28
C GLY A 71 5.75 -15.63 -4.62
N HIS A 72 5.80 -16.09 -3.37
CA HIS A 72 4.62 -16.45 -2.58
C HIS A 72 4.29 -15.40 -1.50
N ALA A 73 4.49 -14.11 -1.79
CA ALA A 73 4.30 -13.02 -0.82
C ALA A 73 2.92 -12.36 -0.87
N SER A 74 2.00 -12.80 -1.74
CA SER A 74 0.69 -12.18 -1.96
C SER A 74 -0.49 -12.97 -1.37
N LEU A 75 -1.66 -12.34 -1.29
CA LEU A 75 -2.87 -12.81 -0.59
C LEU A 75 -3.21 -14.29 -0.82
N LEU A 76 -3.17 -14.75 -2.07
CA LEU A 76 -3.55 -16.12 -2.42
C LEU A 76 -2.45 -17.15 -2.12
N TYR A 77 -1.19 -16.73 -2.02
CA TYR A 77 -0.02 -17.62 -2.00
C TYR A 77 0.76 -17.59 -0.68
N LEU A 78 0.53 -16.57 0.15
CA LEU A 78 1.22 -16.39 1.41
C LEU A 78 1.00 -17.58 2.35
N ASN A 79 2.10 -18.09 2.90
CA ASN A 79 2.07 -19.15 3.90
C ASN A 79 1.71 -18.56 5.28
N LEU A 80 0.42 -18.61 5.62
CA LEU A 80 -0.13 -18.06 6.85
C LEU A 80 0.17 -18.92 8.09
N SER A 81 0.75 -20.12 7.90
CA SER A 81 1.26 -20.94 9.01
C SER A 81 2.71 -20.59 9.41
N ASN A 82 3.35 -19.63 8.73
CA ASN A 82 4.72 -19.23 9.02
C ASN A 82 4.81 -18.46 10.37
N THR A 83 5.53 -19.04 11.33
CA THR A 83 5.70 -18.45 12.67
C THR A 83 6.49 -17.13 12.67
N ILE A 84 7.44 -16.96 11.75
CA ILE A 84 8.21 -15.70 11.63
C ILE A 84 7.27 -14.58 11.19
N LEU A 85 6.43 -14.83 10.18
CA LEU A 85 5.43 -13.87 9.73
C LEU A 85 4.44 -13.52 10.85
N LEU A 86 3.91 -14.53 11.55
CA LEU A 86 2.99 -14.32 12.66
C LEU A 86 3.62 -13.44 13.75
N ASN A 87 4.86 -13.73 14.14
CA ASN A 87 5.56 -12.96 15.17
C ASN A 87 5.89 -11.53 14.71
N ALA A 88 6.22 -11.36 13.42
CA ALA A 88 6.44 -10.03 12.86
C ALA A 88 5.17 -9.18 12.95
N VAL A 89 4.01 -9.70 12.52
CA VAL A 89 2.73 -8.97 12.62
C VAL A 89 2.39 -8.66 14.08
N LYS A 90 2.59 -9.61 15.00
CA LYS A 90 2.38 -9.39 16.44
C LYS A 90 3.26 -8.30 17.04
N ALA A 91 4.50 -8.17 16.58
CA ALA A 91 5.42 -7.15 17.07
C ALA A 91 4.95 -5.71 16.75
N PHE A 92 4.12 -5.56 15.72
CA PHE A 92 3.47 -4.30 15.36
C PHE A 92 2.02 -4.20 15.85
N SER A 93 1.55 -5.11 16.73
CA SER A 93 0.13 -5.19 17.08
C SER A 93 -0.35 -3.97 17.92
N PRO A 94 -1.53 -3.39 17.59
CA PRO A 94 -2.33 -3.71 16.42
C PRO A 94 -1.69 -3.18 15.13
N LEU A 95 -1.46 -4.06 14.16
CA LEU A 95 -1.00 -3.69 12.82
C LEU A 95 -2.21 -3.64 11.89
N LYS A 96 -2.49 -2.47 11.33
CA LYS A 96 -3.46 -2.34 10.23
C LYS A 96 -2.87 -2.92 8.95
N ILE A 97 -3.60 -3.85 8.34
CA ILE A 97 -3.22 -4.47 7.07
C ILE A 97 -4.31 -4.23 6.04
N ARG A 98 -3.97 -3.50 4.97
CA ARG A 98 -4.84 -3.29 3.80
C ARG A 98 -4.60 -4.39 2.77
N LEU A 99 -5.63 -5.18 2.51
CA LEU A 99 -5.64 -6.28 1.56
C LEU A 99 -6.16 -5.76 0.23
N GLY A 100 -5.27 -5.44 -0.70
CA GLY A 100 -5.62 -4.70 -1.90
C GLY A 100 -4.44 -4.41 -2.81
N GLY A 101 -4.73 -3.93 -4.00
CA GLY A 101 -3.76 -3.64 -5.07
C GLY A 101 -4.44 -3.68 -6.43
N THR A 102 -3.69 -3.52 -7.52
CA THR A 102 -4.25 -3.40 -8.88
C THR A 102 -5.20 -4.54 -9.27
N LEU A 103 -4.89 -5.79 -8.91
CA LEU A 103 -5.74 -6.95 -9.25
C LEU A 103 -6.98 -7.10 -8.37
N GLN A 104 -7.15 -6.26 -7.34
CA GLN A 104 -8.38 -6.19 -6.53
C GLN A 104 -9.61 -5.97 -7.41
N ASP A 105 -9.51 -5.12 -8.43
CA ASP A 105 -10.62 -4.84 -9.35
C ASP A 105 -10.85 -5.94 -10.40
N LYS A 106 -10.20 -7.10 -10.21
CA LYS A 106 -10.35 -8.28 -11.05
C LYS A 106 -10.62 -9.57 -10.26
N VAL A 107 -10.70 -9.49 -8.93
CA VAL A 107 -11.01 -10.66 -8.10
C VAL A 107 -12.52 -10.88 -8.04
N ILE A 108 -12.92 -12.15 -8.06
CA ILE A 108 -14.26 -12.63 -7.74
C ILE A 108 -14.17 -13.42 -6.43
N TYR A 109 -15.12 -13.24 -5.54
CA TYR A 109 -15.18 -13.99 -4.29
C TYR A 109 -16.02 -15.24 -4.49
N GLN A 110 -15.49 -16.40 -4.13
CA GLN A 110 -16.27 -17.64 -4.15
C GLN A 110 -17.45 -17.50 -3.18
N THR A 111 -18.63 -17.92 -3.60
CA THR A 111 -19.84 -17.94 -2.77
C THR A 111 -19.99 -19.27 -2.03
N GLU A 112 -20.83 -19.31 -1.00
CA GLU A 112 -21.12 -20.56 -0.27
C GLU A 112 -21.71 -21.62 -1.20
N GLU A 113 -22.68 -21.25 -2.04
CA GLU A 113 -23.28 -22.12 -3.05
C GLU A 113 -22.22 -22.72 -3.99
N GLU A 114 -21.32 -21.90 -4.52
CA GLU A 114 -20.25 -22.39 -5.39
C GLU A 114 -19.29 -23.34 -4.67
N LYS A 115 -19.01 -23.10 -3.38
CA LYS A 115 -18.19 -23.99 -2.56
C LYS A 115 -18.89 -25.33 -2.35
N GLU A 116 -20.19 -25.32 -2.03
CA GLU A 116 -21.01 -26.51 -1.79
C GLU A 116 -21.18 -27.37 -3.06
N GLU A 117 -21.32 -26.72 -4.21
CA GLU A 117 -21.37 -27.37 -5.53
C GLU A 117 -20.00 -27.90 -5.99
N GLY A 118 -18.93 -27.63 -5.24
CA GLY A 118 -17.57 -28.03 -5.62
C GLY A 118 -17.03 -27.29 -6.85
N LYS A 119 -17.54 -26.09 -7.14
CA LYS A 119 -17.04 -25.28 -8.26
C LYS A 119 -15.61 -24.84 -8.00
N SER A 120 -14.76 -25.01 -9.02
CA SER A 120 -13.34 -24.65 -8.95
C SER A 120 -13.16 -23.13 -8.95
N CYS A 121 -12.41 -22.63 -7.97
CA CYS A 121 -12.01 -21.22 -7.89
C CYS A 121 -10.69 -21.03 -8.64
N ILE A 122 -10.72 -20.31 -9.76
CA ILE A 122 -9.56 -20.15 -10.66
C ILE A 122 -8.70 -18.96 -10.20
N PRO A 123 -7.41 -19.15 -9.88
CA PRO A 123 -6.54 -18.05 -9.50
C PRO A 123 -6.22 -17.13 -10.69
N PHE A 124 -5.51 -16.04 -10.42
CA PHE A 124 -4.96 -15.20 -11.48
C PHE A 124 -3.95 -15.98 -12.32
N VAL A 125 -4.12 -15.90 -13.63
CA VAL A 125 -3.27 -16.50 -14.68
C VAL A 125 -3.00 -15.43 -15.72
N LYS A 126 -1.75 -15.37 -16.19
CA LYS A 126 -1.35 -14.46 -17.27
C LYS A 126 -2.27 -14.55 -18.48
N ASN A 127 -2.74 -13.40 -18.90
CA ASN A 127 -3.47 -13.19 -20.14
C ASN A 127 -3.19 -11.76 -20.63
N MET A 128 -2.25 -11.62 -21.55
CA MET A 128 -1.77 -10.32 -22.02
C MET A 128 -2.84 -9.46 -22.71
N SER A 129 -3.93 -10.09 -23.19
CA SER A 129 -5.04 -9.38 -23.81
C SER A 129 -6.07 -8.88 -22.80
N ALA A 130 -5.98 -9.32 -21.54
CA ALA A 130 -6.89 -8.92 -20.48
C ALA A 130 -6.35 -7.69 -19.73
N LEU A 131 -7.26 -6.93 -19.11
CA LEU A 131 -6.91 -5.79 -18.24
C LEU A 131 -5.84 -6.20 -17.21
N TYR A 132 -4.80 -5.39 -17.04
CA TYR A 132 -3.64 -5.66 -16.17
C TYR A 132 -2.82 -6.91 -16.53
N GLY A 133 -3.07 -7.56 -17.67
CA GLY A 133 -2.31 -8.72 -18.13
C GLY A 133 -2.67 -10.05 -17.48
N PHE A 134 -3.81 -10.13 -16.77
CA PHE A 134 -4.28 -11.35 -16.10
C PHE A 134 -5.77 -11.60 -16.35
N ASN A 135 -6.23 -12.84 -16.26
CA ASN A 135 -7.67 -13.15 -16.23
C ASN A 135 -8.36 -12.56 -14.96
N LYS A 136 -9.65 -12.82 -14.79
CA LYS A 136 -10.29 -12.65 -13.48
C LYS A 136 -9.77 -13.73 -12.54
N GLY A 137 -9.32 -13.33 -11.36
CA GLY A 137 -8.92 -14.25 -10.30
C GLY A 137 -10.09 -14.53 -9.37
N CYS A 138 -9.95 -15.58 -8.56
CA CYS A 138 -10.96 -15.97 -7.60
C CYS A 138 -10.33 -16.11 -6.21
N LEU A 139 -10.98 -15.55 -5.18
CA LEU A 139 -10.65 -15.77 -3.76
C LEU A 139 -11.50 -16.93 -3.25
N PRO A 140 -10.91 -18.11 -2.94
CA PRO A 140 -11.64 -19.22 -2.36
C PRO A 140 -12.07 -18.88 -0.93
N LEU A 141 -13.26 -19.33 -0.52
CA LEU A 141 -13.72 -19.15 0.87
C LEU A 141 -12.80 -19.84 1.88
N SER A 142 -12.16 -20.96 1.49
CA SER A 142 -11.17 -21.63 2.35
C SER A 142 -9.93 -20.76 2.60
N LYS A 143 -9.47 -20.00 1.59
CA LYS A 143 -8.35 -19.07 1.77
C LYS A 143 -8.78 -17.87 2.61
N TRP A 144 -10.00 -17.39 2.43
CA TRP A 144 -10.58 -16.34 3.28
C TRP A 144 -10.68 -16.77 4.75
N ASP A 145 -11.09 -18.02 5.02
CA ASP A 145 -11.10 -18.61 6.36
C ASP A 145 -9.67 -18.66 6.95
N GLU A 146 -8.69 -19.18 6.18
CA GLU A 146 -7.27 -19.25 6.61
C GLU A 146 -6.70 -17.86 6.97
N MET A 147 -7.02 -16.85 6.17
CA MET A 147 -6.62 -15.46 6.39
C MET A 147 -7.21 -14.91 7.69
N ASN A 148 -8.51 -15.08 7.91
CA ASN A 148 -9.16 -14.58 9.13
C ASN A 148 -8.67 -15.29 10.39
N ASP A 149 -8.36 -16.59 10.31
CA ASP A 149 -7.69 -17.31 11.40
C ASP A 149 -6.32 -16.69 11.74
N PHE A 150 -5.53 -16.33 10.72
CA PHE A 150 -4.25 -15.67 10.91
C PHE A 150 -4.42 -14.26 11.50
N PHE A 151 -5.38 -13.48 11.03
CA PHE A 151 -5.65 -12.13 11.54
C PHE A 151 -6.06 -12.15 13.01
N ASN A 152 -6.96 -13.07 13.37
CA ASN A 152 -7.36 -13.28 14.76
C ASN A 152 -6.18 -13.70 15.65
N LYS A 153 -5.34 -14.64 15.17
CA LYS A 153 -4.15 -15.09 15.92
C LYS A 153 -3.08 -14.00 16.08
N SER A 154 -2.96 -13.09 15.12
CA SER A 154 -1.95 -12.04 15.08
C SER A 154 -2.40 -10.74 15.77
N GLY A 155 -3.71 -10.54 15.93
CA GLY A 155 -4.26 -9.26 16.40
C GLY A 155 -4.18 -8.16 15.34
N ALA A 156 -4.14 -8.53 14.05
CA ALA A 156 -4.12 -7.59 12.95
C ALA A 156 -5.50 -6.96 12.73
N VAL A 157 -5.52 -5.70 12.30
CA VAL A 157 -6.73 -4.91 12.01
C VAL A 157 -6.88 -4.81 10.50
N ILE A 158 -7.99 -5.30 9.95
CA ILE A 158 -8.06 -5.61 8.52
C ILE A 158 -8.90 -4.61 7.75
N ILE A 159 -8.31 -4.04 6.71
CA ILE A 159 -9.02 -3.31 5.67
C ILE A 159 -9.02 -4.18 4.42
N PHE A 160 -10.20 -4.49 3.88
CA PHE A 160 -10.32 -5.30 2.67
C PHE A 160 -10.78 -4.45 1.50
N GLY A 161 -10.01 -4.46 0.43
CA GLY A 161 -10.35 -3.79 -0.81
C GLY A 161 -11.26 -4.63 -1.70
N LEU A 162 -12.36 -4.02 -2.14
CA LEU A 162 -13.39 -4.60 -2.97
C LEU A 162 -13.15 -4.33 -4.45
N ASN A 163 -13.51 -5.30 -5.29
CA ASN A 163 -13.62 -5.11 -6.73
C ASN A 163 -14.75 -4.13 -7.10
N ALA A 164 -14.40 -2.91 -7.50
CA ALA A 164 -15.33 -1.87 -7.92
C ALA A 164 -15.69 -1.94 -9.41
N LEU A 165 -15.00 -2.76 -10.22
CA LEU A 165 -15.24 -2.92 -11.66
C LEU A 165 -16.23 -4.03 -12.00
N GLN A 166 -16.68 -4.81 -11.02
CA GLN A 166 -17.64 -5.88 -11.25
C GLN A 166 -18.96 -5.34 -11.82
N GLY A 167 -19.39 -5.91 -12.96
CA GLY A 167 -20.62 -5.55 -13.66
C GLY A 167 -20.50 -4.39 -14.66
N ARG A 168 -19.34 -3.75 -14.78
CA ARG A 168 -19.13 -2.60 -15.67
C ARG A 168 -18.68 -2.98 -17.07
N THR A 169 -18.85 -2.05 -17.99
CA THR A 169 -18.28 -2.09 -19.34
C THR A 169 -17.24 -0.99 -19.52
N PHE A 170 -16.25 -1.22 -20.37
CA PHE A 170 -15.17 -0.26 -20.62
C PHE A 170 -15.30 0.33 -22.02
N ASP A 171 -15.09 1.63 -22.16
CA ASP A 171 -14.91 2.25 -23.47
C ASP A 171 -13.48 2.07 -24.00
N SER A 172 -13.22 2.55 -25.22
CA SER A 172 -11.90 2.48 -25.86
C SER A 172 -10.80 3.29 -25.15
N HIS A 173 -11.18 4.16 -24.20
CA HIS A 173 -10.28 5.03 -23.44
C HIS A 173 -10.12 4.58 -21.99
N GLY A 174 -10.62 3.39 -21.63
CA GLY A 174 -10.52 2.85 -20.27
C GLY A 174 -11.52 3.46 -19.28
N PHE A 175 -12.54 4.19 -19.74
CA PHE A 175 -13.60 4.67 -18.85
C PHE A 175 -14.57 3.52 -18.53
N ALA A 176 -14.73 3.22 -17.24
CA ALA A 176 -15.64 2.19 -16.75
C ALA A 176 -17.04 2.79 -16.56
N ASN A 177 -17.98 2.29 -17.35
CA ASN A 177 -19.37 2.73 -17.40
C ASN A 177 -20.31 1.75 -16.69
N GLY A 178 -21.43 2.28 -16.18
CA GLY A 178 -22.45 1.54 -15.46
C GLY A 178 -22.20 1.47 -13.95
N ALA A 179 -23.26 1.14 -13.22
CA ALA A 179 -23.23 1.03 -11.75
C ALA A 179 -22.42 -0.18 -11.30
N TRP A 180 -21.83 -0.09 -10.10
CA TRP A 180 -21.16 -1.22 -9.47
C TRP A 180 -22.15 -2.35 -9.15
N ASN A 181 -21.89 -3.57 -9.63
CA ASN A 181 -22.62 -4.75 -9.22
C ASN A 181 -22.03 -5.31 -7.92
N SER A 182 -22.66 -4.95 -6.80
CA SER A 182 -22.23 -5.30 -5.45
C SER A 182 -22.54 -6.74 -5.02
N THR A 183 -23.30 -7.51 -5.80
CA THR A 183 -23.83 -8.84 -5.38
C THR A 183 -22.72 -9.78 -4.88
N ASN A 184 -21.57 -9.80 -5.57
CA ASN A 184 -20.46 -10.66 -5.20
C ASN A 184 -19.77 -10.18 -3.90
N ALA A 185 -19.56 -8.87 -3.74
CA ALA A 185 -18.99 -8.28 -2.53
C ALA A 185 -19.91 -8.47 -1.32
N GLU A 186 -21.21 -8.25 -1.49
CA GLU A 186 -22.21 -8.45 -0.44
C GLU A 186 -22.25 -9.91 0.03
N SER A 187 -22.13 -10.88 -0.87
CA SER A 187 -22.02 -12.30 -0.53
C SER A 187 -20.82 -12.58 0.38
N LEU A 188 -19.64 -12.04 0.04
CA LEU A 188 -18.44 -12.16 0.90
C LEU A 188 -18.64 -11.49 2.26
N MET A 189 -19.24 -10.30 2.32
CA MET A 189 -19.51 -9.61 3.58
C MET A 189 -20.48 -10.42 4.47
N ARG A 190 -21.54 -10.98 3.89
CA ARG A 190 -22.50 -11.82 4.61
C ARG A 190 -21.83 -13.09 5.15
N TYR A 191 -21.03 -13.76 4.33
CA TYR A 191 -20.22 -14.90 4.78
C TYR A 191 -19.31 -14.50 5.96
N THR A 192 -18.61 -13.37 5.83
CA THR A 192 -17.72 -12.83 6.86
C THR A 192 -18.44 -12.60 8.19
N VAL A 193 -19.62 -11.98 8.16
CA VAL A 193 -20.47 -11.77 9.34
C VAL A 193 -20.97 -13.09 9.92
N ASN A 194 -21.45 -14.01 9.07
CA ASN A 194 -21.95 -15.33 9.50
C ASN A 194 -20.87 -16.16 10.20
N LYS A 195 -19.61 -16.02 9.76
CA LYS A 195 -18.44 -16.66 10.37
C LYS A 195 -17.94 -15.98 11.64
N GLY A 196 -18.48 -14.81 11.99
CA GLY A 196 -18.04 -14.01 13.13
C GLY A 196 -16.67 -13.35 12.92
N TYR A 197 -16.24 -13.20 11.67
CA TYR A 197 -14.99 -12.52 11.34
C TYR A 197 -15.16 -11.00 11.45
N THR A 198 -14.10 -10.33 11.89
CA THR A 198 -14.09 -8.87 12.06
C THR A 198 -13.25 -8.23 10.98
N ILE A 199 -13.85 -7.30 10.24
CA ILE A 199 -13.17 -6.45 9.26
C ILE A 199 -13.32 -5.00 9.73
N HIS A 200 -12.21 -4.27 9.79
CA HIS A 200 -12.18 -2.89 10.26
C HIS A 200 -12.79 -1.93 9.24
N GLY A 201 -12.53 -2.16 7.95
CA GLY A 201 -13.11 -1.36 6.87
C GLY A 201 -13.14 -2.10 5.54
N TRP A 202 -14.10 -1.71 4.72
CA TRP A 202 -14.22 -2.15 3.33
C TRP A 202 -13.89 -0.96 2.43
N GLU A 203 -12.82 -1.13 1.66
CA GLU A 203 -12.37 -0.13 0.69
C GLU A 203 -12.96 -0.45 -0.67
N LEU A 204 -13.55 0.53 -1.36
CA LEU A 204 -14.07 0.33 -2.72
C LEU A 204 -12.99 0.69 -3.73
N GLY A 205 -12.63 -0.25 -4.60
CA GLY A 205 -11.73 -0.04 -5.74
C GLY A 205 -10.25 0.23 -5.40
N ASN A 206 -9.42 0.26 -6.44
CA ASN A 206 -8.00 0.60 -6.36
C ASN A 206 -7.59 1.42 -7.59
N GLU A 207 -7.12 2.66 -7.38
CA GLU A 207 -6.55 3.53 -8.42
C GLU A 207 -7.49 3.81 -9.61
N LEU A 208 -8.78 3.96 -9.32
CA LEU A 208 -9.83 4.27 -10.30
C LEU A 208 -10.20 5.77 -10.37
N SER A 209 -9.64 6.59 -9.48
CA SER A 209 -9.88 8.04 -9.41
C SER A 209 -9.06 8.82 -10.44
N GLY A 210 -9.58 9.97 -10.88
CA GLY A 210 -8.87 10.85 -11.81
C GLY A 210 -8.59 10.16 -13.15
N ASP A 211 -7.34 10.18 -13.59
CA ASP A 211 -6.90 9.52 -14.83
C ASP A 211 -6.87 7.99 -14.71
N GLY A 212 -6.83 7.47 -13.48
CA GLY A 212 -6.75 6.05 -13.15
C GLY A 212 -5.44 5.37 -13.58
N ASP A 213 -5.27 4.10 -13.20
CA ASP A 213 -4.23 3.22 -13.77
C ASP A 213 -4.85 2.33 -14.87
N GLY A 214 -4.87 2.86 -16.10
CA GLY A 214 -5.44 2.19 -17.28
C GLY A 214 -6.97 2.10 -17.33
N VAL A 215 -7.64 2.19 -16.17
CA VAL A 215 -9.10 2.25 -16.04
C VAL A 215 -9.49 3.31 -15.02
N ARG A 216 -10.56 4.06 -15.30
CA ARG A 216 -11.09 5.11 -14.41
C ARG A 216 -12.60 5.08 -14.32
N VAL A 217 -13.11 5.59 -13.21
CA VAL A 217 -14.55 5.78 -12.95
C VAL A 217 -14.79 7.26 -12.66
N GLY A 218 -15.86 7.83 -13.22
CA GLY A 218 -16.27 9.22 -12.95
C GLY A 218 -16.56 9.45 -11.46
N ALA A 219 -16.28 10.65 -10.97
CA ALA A 219 -16.46 10.97 -9.54
C ALA A 219 -17.94 10.83 -9.13
N ASP A 220 -18.86 11.37 -9.91
CA ASP A 220 -20.32 11.20 -9.78
C ASP A 220 -20.78 9.74 -9.62
N GLN A 221 -20.26 8.85 -10.45
CA GLN A 221 -20.56 7.42 -10.38
C GLN A 221 -19.92 6.81 -9.13
N TYR A 222 -18.67 7.18 -8.80
CA TYR A 222 -17.98 6.70 -7.60
C TYR A 222 -18.68 7.10 -6.30
N VAL A 223 -19.24 8.31 -6.24
CA VAL A 223 -20.10 8.79 -5.15
C VAL A 223 -21.30 7.86 -5.01
N SER A 224 -22.00 7.59 -6.11
CA SER A 224 -23.17 6.71 -6.11
C SER A 224 -22.84 5.31 -5.61
N ASP A 225 -21.69 4.76 -6.02
CA ASP A 225 -21.23 3.44 -5.60
C ASP A 225 -20.80 3.41 -4.12
N THR A 226 -20.20 4.49 -3.62
CA THR A 226 -19.82 4.64 -2.20
C THR A 226 -21.04 4.75 -1.30
N ILE A 227 -22.05 5.52 -1.71
CA ILE A 227 -23.35 5.60 -1.03
C ILE A 227 -24.00 4.20 -1.00
N HIS A 228 -23.94 3.48 -2.11
CA HIS A 228 -24.45 2.11 -2.19
C HIS A 228 -23.69 1.15 -1.25
N LEU A 229 -22.36 1.23 -1.20
CA LEU A 229 -21.54 0.48 -0.25
C LEU A 229 -21.97 0.76 1.20
N LYS A 230 -22.11 2.03 1.60
CA LYS A 230 -22.53 2.39 2.97
C LYS A 230 -23.88 1.78 3.35
N LYS A 231 -24.84 1.75 2.41
CA LYS A 231 -26.14 1.09 2.61
C LYS A 231 -25.99 -0.41 2.85
N ILE A 232 -25.19 -1.10 2.01
CA ILE A 232 -24.90 -2.53 2.19
C ILE A 232 -24.27 -2.78 3.56
N LEU A 233 -23.30 -1.96 3.99
CA LEU A 233 -22.70 -2.11 5.31
C LEU A 233 -23.73 -1.95 6.44
N GLY A 234 -24.64 -0.97 6.31
CA GLY A 234 -25.75 -0.80 7.25
C GLY A 234 -26.65 -2.04 7.36
N ASP A 235 -26.96 -2.66 6.22
CA ASP A 235 -27.85 -3.83 6.16
C ASP A 235 -27.17 -5.13 6.59
N VAL A 236 -25.98 -5.42 6.06
CA VAL A 236 -25.23 -6.66 6.32
C VAL A 236 -24.77 -6.71 7.77
N TYR A 237 -24.31 -5.57 8.31
CA TYR A 237 -23.78 -5.52 9.66
C TYR A 237 -24.84 -5.13 10.70
N LYS A 238 -26.14 -4.98 10.35
CA LYS A 238 -27.17 -4.43 11.25
C LYS A 238 -27.20 -5.02 12.66
N SER A 239 -26.97 -6.32 12.81
CA SER A 239 -26.97 -7.06 14.09
C SER A 239 -25.59 -7.20 14.74
N VAL A 240 -24.53 -6.72 14.09
CA VAL A 240 -23.15 -6.73 14.62
C VAL A 240 -22.92 -5.42 15.38
N SER A 241 -22.32 -5.49 16.57
CA SER A 241 -22.01 -4.30 17.38
C SER A 241 -20.93 -3.43 16.72
N TYR A 242 -19.87 -4.07 16.24
CA TYR A 242 -18.80 -3.44 15.51
C TYR A 242 -19.19 -3.26 14.03
N LYS A 243 -19.30 -2.00 13.58
CA LYS A 243 -19.58 -1.67 12.17
C LYS A 243 -18.27 -1.36 11.45
N PRO A 244 -18.00 -1.96 10.27
CA PRO A 244 -16.84 -1.60 9.48
C PRO A 244 -16.98 -0.20 8.87
N LEU A 245 -15.85 0.43 8.59
CA LEU A 245 -15.75 1.69 7.87
C LEU A 245 -16.00 1.49 6.36
N ALA A 246 -16.66 2.47 5.73
CA ALA A 246 -16.65 2.66 4.29
C ALA A 246 -15.45 3.53 3.90
N ILE A 247 -14.57 2.97 3.07
CA ILE A 247 -13.29 3.58 2.70
C ILE A 247 -13.22 3.74 1.18
N SER A 248 -12.77 4.89 0.69
CA SER A 248 -12.65 5.20 -0.75
C SER A 248 -11.79 6.45 -0.97
N PRO A 249 -11.29 6.73 -2.18
CA PRO A 249 -11.35 5.90 -3.40
C PRO A 249 -10.11 5.03 -3.63
N GLY A 250 -9.10 5.09 -2.75
CA GLY A 250 -7.89 4.27 -2.87
C GLY A 250 -7.10 4.53 -4.15
N GLY A 251 -6.98 5.78 -4.59
CA GLY A 251 -6.37 6.11 -5.88
C GLY A 251 -5.41 7.29 -5.90
N PHE A 252 -4.89 7.62 -7.08
CA PHE A 252 -4.02 8.79 -7.25
C PHE A 252 -4.80 10.08 -7.02
N PHE A 253 -4.17 11.02 -6.31
CA PHE A 253 -4.80 12.29 -6.01
C PHE A 253 -4.98 13.15 -7.27
N ASP A 254 -6.23 13.33 -7.68
CA ASP A 254 -6.65 14.36 -8.63
C ASP A 254 -7.54 15.36 -7.88
N ALA A 255 -7.11 16.62 -7.81
CA ALA A 255 -7.75 17.61 -6.95
C ALA A 255 -9.21 17.88 -7.34
N LYS A 256 -9.55 17.84 -8.64
CA LYS A 256 -10.91 18.10 -9.11
C LYS A 256 -11.82 16.92 -8.79
N TRP A 257 -11.36 15.71 -9.12
CA TRP A 257 -12.07 14.47 -8.89
C TRP A 257 -12.31 14.25 -7.39
N TYR A 258 -11.28 14.44 -6.54
CA TYR A 258 -11.42 14.27 -5.09
C TYR A 258 -12.33 15.31 -4.48
N LYS A 259 -12.28 16.56 -4.95
CA LYS A 259 -13.19 17.60 -4.46
C LYS A 259 -14.65 17.21 -4.72
N GLU A 260 -14.97 16.86 -5.97
CA GLU A 260 -16.32 16.42 -6.36
C GLU A 260 -16.76 15.20 -5.54
N PHE A 261 -15.90 14.19 -5.44
CA PHE A 261 -16.17 12.99 -4.67
C PHE A 261 -16.43 13.25 -3.19
N ILE A 262 -15.57 14.01 -2.50
CA ILE A 262 -15.68 14.25 -1.07
C ILE A 262 -16.91 15.12 -0.75
N GLU A 263 -17.17 16.16 -1.55
CA GLU A 263 -18.30 17.07 -1.32
C GLU A 263 -19.65 16.32 -1.39
N GLU A 264 -19.78 15.34 -2.29
CA GLU A 264 -21.03 14.62 -2.49
C GLU A 264 -21.15 13.31 -1.67
N ALA A 265 -20.01 12.67 -1.33
CA ALA A 265 -20.01 11.40 -0.58
C ALA A 265 -19.85 11.56 0.95
N GLN A 266 -19.70 12.79 1.48
CA GLN A 266 -19.34 13.06 2.88
C GLN A 266 -20.18 12.34 3.95
N GLU A 267 -21.47 12.10 3.69
CA GLU A 267 -22.36 11.42 4.66
C GLU A 267 -22.24 9.90 4.63
N SER A 268 -21.63 9.35 3.57
CA SER A 268 -21.51 7.91 3.33
C SER A 268 -20.07 7.40 3.41
N LEU A 269 -19.10 8.29 3.54
CA LEU A 269 -17.67 8.00 3.57
C LEU A 269 -17.11 8.21 4.98
N ASP A 270 -16.47 7.18 5.55
CA ASP A 270 -15.83 7.31 6.87
C ASP A 270 -14.34 7.69 6.75
N VAL A 271 -13.65 7.22 5.71
CA VAL A 271 -12.22 7.46 5.49
C VAL A 271 -11.93 7.74 4.02
N VAL A 272 -11.20 8.84 3.76
CA VAL A 272 -10.63 9.16 2.45
C VAL A 272 -9.23 8.57 2.36
N THR A 273 -8.93 7.82 1.30
CA THR A 273 -7.60 7.27 1.02
C THR A 273 -7.04 7.76 -0.31
N HIS A 274 -5.72 7.92 -0.39
CA HIS A 274 -5.02 8.23 -1.65
C HIS A 274 -3.64 7.55 -1.68
N HIS A 275 -3.10 7.34 -2.88
CA HIS A 275 -1.79 6.71 -3.08
C HIS A 275 -0.72 7.73 -3.45
N ILE A 276 0.48 7.57 -2.88
CA ILE A 276 1.66 8.38 -3.18
C ILE A 276 2.86 7.45 -3.37
N TYR A 277 3.55 7.58 -4.49
CA TYR A 277 4.80 6.89 -4.76
C TYR A 277 5.89 7.91 -5.09
N SER A 278 6.82 8.15 -4.16
CA SER A 278 7.80 9.25 -4.25
C SER A 278 8.75 9.17 -5.45
N LEU A 279 8.96 7.97 -6.00
CA LEU A 279 9.90 7.71 -7.11
C LEU A 279 9.19 7.25 -8.41
N GLY A 280 7.86 7.34 -8.47
CA GLY A 280 7.08 6.85 -9.60
C GLY A 280 7.13 5.31 -9.74
N PRO A 281 6.85 4.76 -10.95
CA PRO A 281 6.65 3.31 -11.15
C PRO A 281 7.94 2.48 -11.09
N GLY A 282 9.11 3.10 -10.82
CA GLY A 282 10.38 2.40 -10.75
C GLY A 282 10.91 1.87 -12.09
N SER A 283 10.37 2.36 -13.22
CA SER A 283 10.79 1.97 -14.58
C SER A 283 12.14 2.52 -15.03
N LEU A 284 12.73 3.43 -14.26
CA LEU A 284 14.00 4.07 -14.57
C LEU A 284 15.17 3.25 -13.99
N ARG A 285 16.10 2.83 -14.86
CA ARG A 285 17.33 2.07 -14.53
C ARG A 285 18.31 2.77 -13.56
N PHE A 286 17.99 3.96 -13.07
CA PHE A 286 18.82 4.75 -12.19
C PHE A 286 18.01 5.23 -10.99
N ILE A 287 17.60 4.30 -10.12
CA ILE A 287 17.19 4.66 -8.77
C ILE A 287 18.48 4.70 -7.93
N PHE A 288 18.98 5.90 -7.67
CA PHE A 288 19.89 6.13 -6.54
C PHE A 288 19.02 6.11 -5.28
N VAL A 289 19.11 5.03 -4.51
CA VAL A 289 18.68 5.04 -3.11
C VAL A 289 19.80 5.74 -2.33
N ILE A 290 19.48 6.85 -1.67
CA ILE A 290 20.37 7.52 -0.70
C ILE A 290 20.33 6.74 0.61
#